data_AF-A0A519ME83-F1
#
_entry.id   AF-A0A519ME83-F1
#
_cell.length_a   1.000
_cell.length_b   1.000
_cell.length_c   1.000
_cell.angle_alpha   90.00
_cell.angle_beta   90.00
_cell.angle_gamma   90.00
#
_symmetry.space_group_name_H-M   'P 1'
#
loop_
_entity.id
_entity.type
_entity.pdbx_description
1 polymer ?
#
loop_
_entity_poly.entity_id
_entity_poly.type
_entity_poly.pdbx_seq_one_letter_code
_entity_poly.pdbx_strand_id
1 'polypeptide(L)'
;EDIRKKGYHWSIGEREQGVATVSAPVFGMHWRLMGSVCISGPASRLPAEKLEALAQTVIAAATQLSYALAGNTAAPAQSPVRATHWHP
;
A
#
# COMPACT_ATOMS: atom_id res chain seq x y z
N GLU A 1 -0.64 -16.13 -5.64
CA GLU A 1 -1.98 -16.41 -5.08
C GLU A 1 -2.16 -15.91 -3.64
N ASP A 2 -1.18 -15.99 -2.74
CA ASP A 2 -1.38 -15.59 -1.32
C ASP A 2 -1.71 -14.12 -1.10
N ILE A 3 -1.09 -13.20 -1.84
CA ILE A 3 -1.40 -11.76 -1.75
C ILE A 3 -2.88 -11.49 -2.07
N ARG A 4 -3.44 -12.18 -3.09
CA ARG A 4 -4.85 -12.04 -3.47
C ARG A 4 -5.79 -12.60 -2.40
N LYS A 5 -5.42 -13.72 -1.78
CA LYS A 5 -6.20 -14.36 -0.71
C LYS A 5 -6.19 -13.54 0.58
N LYS A 6 -5.03 -12.96 0.93
CA LYS A 6 -4.84 -12.20 2.18
C LYS A 6 -5.21 -10.73 2.06
N GLY A 7 -5.10 -10.14 0.86
CA GLY A 7 -5.30 -8.71 0.63
C GLY A 7 -4.13 -7.82 1.03
N TYR A 8 -2.97 -8.39 1.37
CA TYR A 8 -1.75 -7.65 1.72
C TYR A 8 -0.49 -8.49 1.49
N HIS A 9 0.67 -7.83 1.54
CA HIS A 9 1.98 -8.46 1.59
C HIS A 9 2.90 -7.67 2.53
N TRP A 10 3.75 -8.35 3.28
CA TRP A 10 4.83 -7.71 4.02
C TRP A 10 6.16 -8.32 3.60
N SER A 11 7.22 -7.53 3.70
CA SER A 11 8.58 -8.00 3.44
C SER A 11 9.63 -7.29 4.28
N ILE A 12 10.78 -7.93 4.44
CA ILE A 12 11.92 -7.43 5.22
C ILE A 12 13.19 -7.63 4.39
N GLY A 13 13.94 -6.56 4.16
CA GLY A 13 15.22 -6.60 3.47
C GLY A 13 15.14 -6.82 1.96
N GLU A 14 13.95 -6.88 1.36
CA GLU A 14 13.79 -7.18 -0.07
C GLU A 14 14.31 -6.05 -0.98
N ARG A 15 13.86 -4.81 -0.74
CA ARG A 15 14.27 -3.64 -1.54
C ARG A 15 15.57 -3.04 -1.02
N GLU A 16 15.67 -2.94 0.29
CA GLU A 16 16.78 -2.28 0.99
C GLU A 16 17.06 -3.06 2.27
N GLN A 17 18.33 -3.38 2.49
CA GLN A 17 18.74 -4.21 3.62
C GLN A 17 18.41 -3.51 4.92
N GLY A 18 17.70 -4.20 5.82
CA GLY A 18 17.26 -3.62 7.09
C GLY A 18 16.00 -2.76 7.00
N VAL A 19 15.32 -2.67 5.85
CA VAL A 19 14.00 -2.03 5.73
C VAL A 19 12.91 -3.10 5.68
N ALA A 20 11.85 -2.89 6.45
CA ALA A 20 10.64 -3.69 6.46
C ALA A 20 9.45 -2.88 5.96
N THR A 21 8.57 -3.52 5.20
CA THR A 21 7.37 -2.90 4.63
C THR A 21 6.16 -3.81 4.73
N VAL A 22 4.97 -3.22 4.85
CA VAL A 22 3.68 -3.91 4.67
C VAL A 22 2.78 -3.06 3.78
N SER A 23 2.14 -3.70 2.81
CA SER A 23 1.42 -3.03 1.73
C SER A 23 0.09 -3.71 1.43
N ALA A 24 -0.95 -2.92 1.12
CA ALA A 24 -2.24 -3.40 0.64
C ALA A 24 -2.67 -2.65 -0.65
N PRO A 25 -3.34 -3.33 -1.59
CA PRO A 25 -3.76 -2.75 -2.86
C PRO A 25 -4.96 -1.82 -2.71
N VAL A 26 -5.04 -0.81 -3.58
CA VAL A 26 -6.14 0.15 -3.66
C VAL A 26 -6.83 -0.02 -5.01
N PHE A 27 -8.15 -0.14 -5.00
CA PHE A 27 -8.97 -0.35 -6.18
C PHE A 27 -9.91 0.84 -6.42
N GLY A 28 -10.10 1.20 -7.69
CA GLY A 28 -11.12 2.16 -8.11
C GLY A 28 -12.37 1.45 -8.63
N MET A 29 -13.19 2.19 -9.38
CA MET A 29 -14.38 1.63 -10.04
C MET A 29 -14.03 0.42 -10.93
N HIS A 30 -14.98 -0.51 -11.07
CA HIS A 30 -14.82 -1.74 -11.85
C HIS A 30 -13.62 -2.61 -11.42
N TRP A 31 -13.25 -2.58 -10.13
CA TRP A 31 -12.11 -3.35 -9.59
C TRP A 31 -10.77 -3.04 -10.28
N ARG A 32 -10.63 -1.85 -10.87
CA ARG A 32 -9.36 -1.41 -11.47
C ARG A 32 -8.34 -1.16 -10.37
N LEU A 33 -7.18 -1.81 -10.42
CA LEU A 33 -6.07 -1.54 -9.51
C LEU A 33 -5.52 -0.13 -9.76
N MET A 34 -5.50 0.70 -8.72
CA MET A 34 -5.04 2.09 -8.79
C MET A 34 -3.67 2.31 -8.15
N GLY A 35 -3.27 1.41 -7.25
CA GLY A 35 -1.98 1.47 -6.58
C GLY A 35 -2.00 0.66 -5.29
N SER A 36 -1.21 1.09 -4.31
CA SER A 36 -1.15 0.48 -2.97
C SER A 36 -0.84 1.51 -1.90
N VAL A 37 -1.30 1.26 -0.68
CA VAL A 37 -0.85 1.97 0.52
C VAL A 37 0.12 1.07 1.26
N CYS A 38 1.21 1.66 1.77
CA CYS A 38 2.21 0.91 2.52
C CYS A 38 2.73 1.67 3.73
N ILE A 39 3.17 0.92 4.74
CA ILE A 39 4.00 1.42 5.84
C ILE A 39 5.39 0.85 5.64
N SER A 40 6.41 1.70 5.67
CA SER A 40 7.83 1.31 5.58
C SER A 40 8.63 1.84 6.75
N GLY A 41 9.61 1.08 7.22
CA GLY A 41 10.51 1.52 8.27
C GLY A 41 11.63 0.51 8.56
N PRO A 42 12.53 0.81 9.50
CA PRO A 42 13.60 -0.10 9.88
C PRO A 42 13.05 -1.43 10.40
N ALA A 43 13.63 -2.54 9.95
CA ALA A 43 13.28 -3.90 10.37
C ALA A 43 13.42 -4.09 11.89
N SER A 44 14.35 -3.36 12.52
CA SER A 44 14.50 -3.34 13.98
C SER A 44 13.26 -2.80 14.72
N ARG A 45 12.46 -1.94 14.09
CA ARG A 45 11.23 -1.35 14.66
C ARG A 45 9.94 -1.97 14.12
N LEU A 46 10.05 -2.70 13.01
CA LEU A 46 8.96 -3.39 12.32
C LEU A 46 9.33 -4.86 12.09
N PRO A 47 9.42 -5.68 13.17
CA PRO A 47 9.57 -7.12 13.04
C PRO A 47 8.30 -7.74 12.42
N ALA A 48 8.41 -8.99 11.94
CA ALA A 48 7.33 -9.69 11.25
C ALA A 48 5.99 -9.68 12.02
N GLU A 49 5.99 -9.94 13.32
CA GLU A 49 4.79 -9.90 14.18
C GLU A 49 4.07 -8.55 14.13
N LYS A 50 4.84 -7.46 14.11
CA LYS A 50 4.29 -6.11 14.05
C LYS A 50 3.80 -5.75 12.65
N LEU A 51 4.45 -6.25 11.60
CA LEU A 51 3.96 -6.12 10.23
C LEU A 51 2.63 -6.84 10.06
N GLU A 52 2.48 -8.03 10.64
CA GLU A 52 1.22 -8.78 10.64
C GLU A 52 0.12 -8.05 11.42
N ALA A 53 0.44 -7.50 12.60
CA ALA A 53 -0.51 -6.68 13.35
C ALA A 53 -0.93 -5.41 12.59
N LEU A 54 0.00 -4.77 11.88
CA LEU A 54 -0.28 -3.58 11.05
C LEU A 54 -1.01 -3.90 9.75
N ALA A 55 -0.97 -5.14 9.27
CA ALA A 55 -1.60 -5.54 8.01
C ALA A 55 -3.08 -5.16 7.97
N GLN A 56 -3.82 -5.42 9.06
CA GLN A 56 -5.24 -5.08 9.14
C GLN A 56 -5.48 -3.56 9.04
N THR A 57 -4.63 -2.75 9.68
CA THR A 57 -4.70 -1.29 9.58
C THR A 57 -4.42 -0.80 8.16
N VAL A 58 -3.44 -1.38 7.48
CA VAL A 58 -3.10 -1.00 6.09
C VAL A 58 -4.21 -1.41 5.12
N ILE A 59 -4.79 -2.60 5.29
CA ILE A 59 -5.95 -3.07 4.50
C ILE A 59 -7.14 -2.13 4.73
N ALA A 60 -7.44 -1.76 5.97
CA ALA A 60 -8.53 -0.84 6.28
C ALA A 60 -8.32 0.52 5.61
N ALA A 61 -7.11 1.08 5.70
CA ALA A 61 -6.75 2.34 5.05
C ALA A 61 -6.87 2.24 3.51
N ALA A 62 -6.36 1.16 2.91
CA ALA A 62 -6.45 0.94 1.47
C ALA A 62 -7.91 0.76 1.00
N THR A 63 -8.75 0.12 1.83
CA THR A 63 -10.18 -0.06 1.58
C THR A 63 -10.92 1.28 1.63
N GLN A 64 -10.67 2.11 2.64
CA GLN A 64 -11.26 3.45 2.73
C GLN A 64 -10.86 4.32 1.53
N LEU A 65 -9.58 4.27 1.14
CA LEU A 65 -9.10 4.98 -0.05
C LEU A 65 -9.75 4.44 -1.32
N SER A 66 -9.95 3.12 -1.42
CA SER A 66 -10.65 2.50 -2.55
C SER A 66 -12.10 3.01 -2.67
N TYR A 67 -12.83 3.11 -1.56
CA TYR A 67 -14.18 3.69 -1.55
C TYR A 67 -14.18 5.16 -1.96
N ALA A 68 -13.26 5.97 -1.45
CA ALA A 68 -13.16 7.38 -1.80
C ALA A 68 -12.86 7.58 -3.31
N LEU A 69 -11.98 6.75 -3.87
CA LEU A 69 -11.62 6.80 -5.31
C LEU A 69 -12.72 6.23 -6.20
N ALA A 70 -13.47 5.22 -5.75
CA ALA A 70 -14.58 4.64 -6.50
C ALA A 70 -15.82 5.57 -6.52
N GLY A 71 -16.01 6.38 -5.49
CA GLY A 71 -17.07 7.40 -5.44
C GLY A 71 -16.77 8.65 -6.27
N ASN A 72 -15.50 8.89 -6.62
CA ASN A 72 -15.09 10.01 -7.47
C ASN A 72 -15.14 9.59 -8.94
N THR A 73 -16.23 9.89 -9.63
CA THR A 73 -16.46 9.56 -11.06
C THR A 73 -15.52 10.28 -12.04
N ALA A 74 -14.74 11.25 -11.58
CA ALA A 74 -13.64 11.74 -12.38
C ALA A 74 -12.64 10.59 -12.54
N ALA A 75 -12.66 9.95 -13.72
CA ALA A 75 -11.57 9.09 -14.14
C ALA A 75 -10.27 9.84 -13.82
N PRO A 76 -9.29 9.25 -13.12
CA PRO A 76 -8.03 9.92 -12.91
C PRO A 76 -7.53 10.25 -14.32
N ALA A 77 -7.57 11.54 -14.67
CA ALA A 77 -6.79 12.01 -15.80
C ALA A 77 -5.40 11.44 -15.55
N GLN A 78 -4.74 10.92 -16.59
CA GLN A 78 -3.32 10.62 -16.49
C GLN A 78 -2.61 11.95 -16.26
N SER A 79 -2.61 12.43 -15.01
CA SER A 79 -1.77 13.53 -14.59
C SER A 79 -0.36 13.01 -14.81
N PRO A 80 0.47 13.69 -15.61
CA PRO A 80 1.87 13.32 -15.71
C PRO A 80 2.38 13.24 -14.28
N VAL A 81 2.90 12.06 -13.89
CA VAL A 81 3.46 11.81 -12.57
C VAL A 81 4.45 12.92 -12.30
N ARG A 82 4.03 13.94 -11.56
CA ARG A 82 4.89 15.06 -11.19
C ARG A 82 5.87 14.43 -10.21
N ALA A 83 7.11 14.25 -10.64
CA ALA A 83 8.15 13.65 -9.81
C ALA A 83 8.11 14.32 -8.44
N THR A 84 7.69 13.57 -7.42
CA THR A 84 7.71 14.05 -6.04
C THR A 84 9.18 14.20 -5.70
N HIS A 85 9.66 15.45 -5.68
CA HIS A 85 11.02 15.76 -5.27
C HIS A 85 11.11 15.46 -3.78
N TRP A 86 11.75 14.34 -3.45
CA TRP A 86 12.09 14.01 -2.07
C TRP A 86 13.11 15.04 -1.59
N HIS A 87 12.75 15.78 -0.55
CA HIS A 87 13.72 16.60 0.17
C HIS A 87 14.45 15.70 1.19
N PRO A 88 15.79 15.66 1.16
CA PRO A 88 16.58 14.90 2.12
C PRO A 88 16.42 15.41 3.55
#